data_AF-A0A6G7BWB4-F1
#
_entry.id   AF-A0A6G7BWB4-F1
#
_cell.length_a   1.000
_cell.length_b   1.000
_cell.length_c   1.000
_cell.angle_alpha   90.00
_cell.angle_beta   90.00
_cell.angle_gamma   90.00
#
_symmetry.space_group_name_H-M   'P 1'
#
loop_
_entity.id
_entity.type
_entity.pdbx_description
1 polymer ?
#
loop_
_entity_poly.entity_id
_entity_poly.type
_entity_poly.pdbx_seq_one_letter_code
_entity_poly.pdbx_strand_id
1 'polypeptide(L)'
;MEQIEVLWQGKVNQFPYRIYKSATKNDVETMKDFEKLSLMTRHHDGHIREVAIARLMRLFPLESVPYFVQLLGEYVMEIHLTIIAQITSQQKLWINDFFTENISYERAIRSRIVSYWNCYYRFDFIKLKDYPTFQFLSD
;
A
#
# COMPACT_ATOMS: atom_id res chain seq x y z
N MET A 1 -3.06 -13.79 14.52
CA MET A 1 -2.41 -12.84 13.58
C MET A 1 -3.29 -11.61 13.56
N GLU A 2 -2.72 -10.43 13.79
CA GLU A 2 -3.44 -9.16 13.64
C GLU A 2 -3.94 -9.04 12.19
N GLN A 3 -5.17 -8.59 12.02
CA GLN A 3 -5.80 -8.40 10.71
C GLN A 3 -6.11 -6.93 10.49
N ILE A 4 -6.11 -6.53 9.22
CA ILE A 4 -6.58 -5.25 8.75
C ILE A 4 -7.95 -5.50 8.13
N GLU A 5 -8.94 -4.72 8.54
CA GLU A 5 -10.29 -4.73 8.00
C GLU A 5 -10.62 -3.33 7.47
N VAL A 6 -11.09 -3.29 6.23
CA VAL A 6 -11.51 -2.06 5.54
C VAL A 6 -12.69 -2.34 4.63
N LEU A 7 -13.52 -1.34 4.38
CA LEU A 7 -14.61 -1.40 3.42
C LEU A 7 -14.13 -0.94 2.04
N TRP A 8 -14.50 -1.61 0.96
CA TRP A 8 -14.23 -1.10 -0.38
C TRP A 8 -15.31 -1.54 -1.34
N GLN A 9 -15.91 -0.59 -2.06
CA GLN A 9 -17.04 -0.85 -2.96
C GLN A 9 -18.19 -1.57 -2.24
N GLY A 10 -18.45 -1.18 -0.98
CA GLY A 10 -19.48 -1.78 -0.13
C GLY A 10 -19.17 -3.21 0.34
N LYS A 11 -17.96 -3.73 0.12
CA LYS A 11 -17.52 -5.05 0.58
C LYS A 11 -16.47 -4.94 1.67
N VAL A 12 -16.63 -5.75 2.72
CA VAL A 12 -15.60 -5.89 3.75
C VAL A 12 -14.41 -6.66 3.18
N ASN A 13 -13.23 -6.06 3.25
CA ASN A 13 -11.96 -6.65 2.85
C ASN A 13 -11.12 -6.87 4.10
N GLN A 14 -10.78 -8.13 4.37
CA GLN A 14 -9.92 -8.52 5.49
C GLN A 14 -8.64 -9.15 4.96
N PHE A 15 -7.49 -8.67 5.45
CA PHE A 15 -6.20 -9.24 5.10
C PHE A 15 -5.21 -9.15 6.28
N PRO A 16 -4.23 -10.05 6.39
CA PRO A 16 -3.33 -10.08 7.54
C PRO A 16 -2.41 -8.86 7.59
N TYR A 17 -2.05 -8.45 8.81
CA TYR A 17 -1.05 -7.40 9.00
C TYR A 17 0.32 -7.82 8.43
N ARG A 18 0.73 -9.07 8.64
CA ARG A 18 2.01 -9.63 8.17
C ARG A 18 1.90 -11.13 7.99
N ILE A 19 2.60 -11.69 7.01
CA ILE A 19 2.75 -13.14 6.83
C ILE A 19 4.22 -13.57 6.73
N TYR A 20 4.47 -14.79 7.19
CA TYR A 20 5.76 -15.46 7.11
C TYR A 20 5.58 -16.72 6.28
N LYS A 21 5.69 -16.57 4.95
CA LYS A 21 5.66 -17.69 3.99
C LYS A 21 6.98 -17.72 3.24
N SER A 22 7.35 -18.88 2.71
CA SER A 22 8.45 -18.96 1.76
C SER A 22 7.94 -18.54 0.39
N ALA A 23 8.60 -17.56 -0.24
CA ALA A 23 8.34 -17.14 -1.61
C ALA A 23 9.60 -16.49 -2.19
N THR A 24 9.88 -16.75 -3.45
CA THR A 24 10.91 -16.04 -4.22
C THR A 24 10.28 -14.92 -5.05
N LYS A 25 11.08 -13.96 -5.50
CA LYS A 25 10.62 -12.93 -6.45
C LYS A 25 9.99 -13.56 -7.70
N ASN A 26 10.63 -14.59 -8.26
CA ASN A 26 10.15 -15.26 -9.47
C ASN A 26 8.77 -15.94 -9.26
N ASP A 27 8.52 -16.52 -8.09
CA ASP A 27 7.20 -17.08 -7.75
C ASP A 27 6.13 -15.98 -7.81
N VAL A 28 6.47 -14.82 -7.25
CA VAL A 28 5.58 -13.67 -7.16
C VAL A 28 5.50 -12.90 -8.47
N GLU A 29 6.46 -13.01 -9.38
CA GLU A 29 6.46 -12.40 -10.73
C GLU A 29 5.60 -13.16 -11.74
N THR A 30 5.35 -14.45 -11.50
CA THR A 30 4.56 -15.31 -12.41
C THR A 30 3.13 -15.54 -11.91
N MET A 31 2.85 -15.31 -10.62
CA MET A 31 1.55 -15.46 -9.96
C MET A 31 0.40 -14.66 -10.60
N LYS A 32 -0.72 -15.28 -10.99
CA LYS A 32 -1.85 -14.54 -11.60
C LYS A 32 -3.11 -14.47 -10.72
N ASP A 33 -3.06 -15.15 -9.58
CA ASP A 33 -4.18 -15.27 -8.67
C ASP A 33 -4.28 -14.05 -7.74
N PHE A 34 -5.46 -13.45 -7.66
CA PHE A 34 -5.68 -12.25 -6.84
C PHE A 34 -5.39 -12.51 -5.36
N GLU A 35 -5.95 -13.59 -4.79
CA GLU A 35 -5.86 -13.86 -3.35
C GLU A 35 -4.42 -14.14 -2.92
N LYS A 36 -3.67 -14.93 -3.71
CA LYS A 36 -2.26 -15.19 -3.43
C LYS A 36 -1.43 -13.92 -3.57
N LEU A 37 -1.67 -13.13 -4.62
CA LEU A 37 -0.89 -11.92 -4.88
C LEU A 37 -1.16 -10.83 -3.85
N SER A 38 -2.42 -10.66 -3.46
CA SER A 38 -2.84 -9.72 -2.41
C SER A 38 -2.23 -10.12 -1.06
N LEU A 39 -2.16 -11.42 -0.75
CA LEU A 39 -1.47 -11.92 0.43
C LEU A 39 0.05 -11.61 0.41
N MET A 40 0.70 -11.68 -0.75
CA MET A 40 2.13 -11.36 -0.88
C MET A 40 2.45 -9.89 -0.64
N THR A 41 1.48 -8.97 -0.76
CA THR A 41 1.66 -7.57 -0.33
C THR A 41 1.87 -7.43 1.19
N ARG A 42 1.56 -8.48 1.96
CA ARG A 42 1.73 -8.55 3.41
C ARG A 42 2.93 -9.41 3.83
N HIS A 43 3.79 -9.78 2.88
CA HIS A 43 4.99 -10.56 3.14
C HIS A 43 5.99 -9.83 4.06
N HIS A 44 6.78 -10.57 4.83
CA HIS A 44 7.80 -9.99 5.70
C HIS A 44 8.96 -9.34 4.93
N ASP A 45 9.38 -9.95 3.82
CA ASP A 45 10.35 -9.38 2.89
C ASP A 45 9.72 -8.22 2.09
N GLY A 46 10.34 -7.04 2.17
CA GLY A 46 9.94 -5.83 1.42
C GLY A 46 10.06 -5.99 -0.08
N HIS A 47 11.04 -6.75 -0.57
CA HIS A 47 11.22 -6.98 -1.99
C HIS A 47 10.08 -7.80 -2.59
N ILE A 48 9.56 -8.77 -1.84
CA ILE A 48 8.39 -9.55 -2.25
C ILE A 48 7.15 -8.66 -2.32
N ARG A 49 6.96 -7.77 -1.33
CA ARG A 49 5.83 -6.85 -1.30
C ARG A 49 5.83 -5.87 -2.46
N GLU A 50 7.01 -5.35 -2.81
CA GLU A 50 7.20 -4.44 -3.93
C GLU A 50 6.77 -5.07 -5.26
N VAL A 51 7.27 -6.28 -5.55
CA VAL A 51 6.88 -7.04 -6.74
C VAL A 51 5.39 -7.36 -6.72
N ALA A 52 4.88 -7.81 -5.57
CA ALA A 52 3.47 -8.17 -5.40
C ALA A 52 2.56 -6.98 -5.71
N ILE A 53 2.84 -5.80 -5.15
CA ILE A 53 1.95 -4.65 -5.32
C ILE A 53 1.99 -4.11 -6.76
N ALA A 54 3.17 -4.04 -7.38
CA ALA A 54 3.31 -3.64 -8.78
C ALA A 54 2.51 -4.55 -9.72
N ARG A 55 2.43 -5.85 -9.42
CA ARG A 55 1.62 -6.79 -10.19
C ARG A 55 0.14 -6.69 -9.87
N LEU A 56 -0.21 -6.56 -8.59
CA LEU A 56 -1.60 -6.46 -8.14
C LEU A 56 -2.28 -5.22 -8.75
N MET A 57 -1.60 -4.07 -8.73
CA MET A 57 -2.10 -2.82 -9.33
C MET A 57 -2.35 -2.91 -10.84
N ARG A 58 -1.59 -3.76 -11.56
CA ARG A 58 -1.73 -3.95 -13.01
C ARG A 58 -2.80 -4.97 -13.37
N LEU A 59 -2.87 -6.08 -12.65
CA LEU A 59 -3.80 -7.17 -12.93
C LEU A 59 -5.21 -6.92 -12.37
N PHE A 60 -5.29 -6.23 -11.23
CA PHE A 60 -6.51 -6.02 -10.46
C PHE A 60 -6.60 -4.56 -9.99
N PRO A 61 -6.67 -3.59 -10.91
CA PRO A 61 -6.46 -2.19 -10.61
C PRO A 61 -7.43 -1.64 -9.57
N LEU A 62 -8.71 -2.05 -9.61
CA LEU A 62 -9.74 -1.60 -8.67
C LEU A 62 -9.61 -2.31 -7.31
N GLU A 63 -9.41 -3.62 -7.31
CA GLU A 63 -9.33 -4.45 -6.11
C GLU A 63 -8.02 -4.24 -5.35
N SER A 64 -6.99 -3.70 -6.01
CA SER A 64 -5.68 -3.41 -5.40
C SER A 64 -5.70 -2.23 -4.42
N VAL A 65 -6.74 -1.38 -4.43
CA VAL A 65 -6.81 -0.12 -3.68
C VAL A 65 -6.52 -0.28 -2.18
N PRO A 66 -7.18 -1.19 -1.44
CA PRO A 66 -6.88 -1.41 -0.03
C PRO A 66 -5.41 -1.75 0.24
N TYR A 67 -4.78 -2.49 -0.67
CA TYR A 67 -3.45 -3.06 -0.48
C TYR A 67 -2.35 -2.03 -0.73
N PHE A 68 -2.45 -1.23 -1.81
CA PHE A 68 -1.44 -0.20 -2.03
C PHE A 68 -1.62 0.95 -1.03
N VAL A 69 -2.85 1.30 -0.64
CA VAL A 69 -3.09 2.33 0.39
C VAL A 69 -2.48 1.90 1.73
N GLN A 70 -2.66 0.63 2.14
CA GLN A 70 -2.00 0.11 3.33
C GLN A 70 -0.48 0.24 3.23
N LEU A 71 0.12 -0.08 2.08
CA LEU A 71 1.57 0.00 1.88
C LEU A 71 2.10 1.43 1.87
N LEU A 72 1.35 2.42 1.36
CA LEU A 72 1.71 3.84 1.43
C LEU A 72 1.81 4.37 2.87
N GLY A 73 1.12 3.71 3.80
CA GLY A 73 1.19 3.99 5.23
C GLY A 73 2.26 3.21 5.99
N GLU A 74 3.19 2.53 5.30
CA GLU A 74 4.30 1.81 5.93
C GLU A 74 5.62 2.60 5.83
N TYR A 75 6.71 2.06 6.38
CA TYR A 75 7.99 2.77 6.46
C TYR A 75 8.92 2.50 5.28
N VAL A 76 8.48 1.80 4.22
CA VAL A 76 9.39 1.35 3.13
C VAL A 76 9.21 2.24 1.91
N MET A 77 10.11 3.21 1.76
CA MET A 77 10.05 4.23 0.72
C MET A 77 10.09 3.67 -0.70
N GLU A 78 10.86 2.63 -0.96
CA GLU A 78 10.99 2.01 -2.29
C GLU A 78 9.63 1.51 -2.79
N ILE A 79 8.83 0.92 -1.89
CA ILE A 79 7.47 0.48 -2.22
C ILE A 79 6.58 1.67 -2.53
N HIS A 80 6.72 2.77 -1.78
CA HIS A 80 5.95 3.99 -2.06
C HIS A 80 6.25 4.54 -3.44
N LEU A 81 7.53 4.66 -3.79
CA LEU A 81 7.96 5.15 -5.10
C LEU A 81 7.47 4.23 -6.23
N THR A 82 7.53 2.92 -6.03
CA THR A 82 7.00 1.92 -6.96
C THR A 82 5.50 2.08 -7.19
N ILE A 83 4.71 2.33 -6.14
CA ILE A 83 3.26 2.61 -6.25
C ILE A 83 3.03 3.93 -6.99
N ILE A 84 3.67 5.02 -6.55
CA ILE A 84 3.47 6.36 -7.11
C ILE A 84 3.84 6.40 -8.60
N ALA A 85 4.91 5.70 -9.01
CA ALA A 85 5.35 5.65 -10.41
C ALA A 85 4.40 4.86 -11.34
N GLN A 86 3.59 3.95 -10.80
CA GLN A 86 2.72 3.07 -11.58
C GLN A 86 1.23 3.40 -11.45
N ILE A 87 0.86 4.26 -10.49
CA ILE A 87 -0.54 4.54 -10.24
C ILE A 87 -1.16 5.30 -11.42
N THR A 88 -2.33 4.85 -11.86
CA THR A 88 -3.11 5.55 -12.88
C THR A 88 -3.92 6.69 -12.26
N SER A 89 -4.31 7.68 -13.06
CA SER A 89 -5.21 8.76 -12.61
C SER A 89 -6.51 8.21 -12.04
N GLN A 90 -7.04 7.12 -12.61
CA GLN A 90 -8.25 6.48 -12.13
C GLN A 90 -8.07 5.83 -10.75
N GLN A 91 -6.96 5.11 -10.55
CA GLN A 91 -6.64 4.55 -9.23
C GLN A 91 -6.41 5.64 -8.18
N LYS A 92 -5.82 6.78 -8.57
CA LYS A 92 -5.68 7.93 -7.67
C LYS A 92 -7.05 8.46 -7.22
N LEU A 93 -8.03 8.56 -8.13
CA LEU A 93 -9.40 8.96 -7.76
C LEU A 93 -10.05 7.97 -6.77
N TRP A 94 -9.87 6.67 -7.00
CA TRP A 94 -10.41 5.63 -6.12
C TRP A 94 -9.85 5.64 -4.70
N ILE A 95 -8.68 6.25 -4.45
CA ILE A 95 -8.17 6.43 -3.08
C ILE A 95 -9.12 7.31 -2.26
N ASN A 96 -9.64 8.38 -2.86
CA ASN A 96 -10.57 9.27 -2.17
C ASN A 96 -11.86 8.53 -1.84
N ASP A 97 -12.44 7.83 -2.81
CA ASP A 97 -13.62 7.00 -2.61
C ASP A 97 -13.40 5.99 -1.48
N PHE A 98 -12.24 5.31 -1.50
CA PHE A 98 -11.86 4.35 -0.47
C PHE A 98 -11.76 4.98 0.92
N PHE A 99 -11.20 6.19 1.03
CA PHE A 99 -11.14 6.91 2.31
C PHE A 99 -12.52 7.38 2.78
N THR A 100 -13.45 7.73 1.90
CA THR A 100 -14.83 8.05 2.31
C THR A 100 -15.52 6.87 2.99
N GLU A 101 -15.22 5.65 2.55
CA GLU A 101 -15.70 4.41 3.18
C GLU A 101 -14.94 4.09 4.48
N ASN A 102 -13.76 4.67 4.73
CA ASN A 102 -12.85 4.30 5.82
C ASN A 102 -12.18 5.49 6.53
N ILE A 103 -12.95 6.47 6.99
CA ILE A 103 -12.43 7.72 7.57
C ILE A 103 -11.44 7.49 8.73
N SER A 104 -11.72 6.54 9.63
CA SER A 104 -10.82 6.22 10.74
C SER A 104 -9.50 5.61 10.27
N TYR A 105 -9.56 4.79 9.22
CA TYR A 105 -8.38 4.17 8.61
C TYR A 105 -7.53 5.20 7.87
N GLU A 106 -8.15 6.15 7.14
CA GLU A 106 -7.45 7.27 6.51
C GLU A 106 -6.60 8.02 7.55
N ARG A 107 -7.20 8.39 8.69
CA ARG A 107 -6.50 9.09 9.78
C ARG A 107 -5.30 8.28 10.28
N ALA A 108 -5.44 6.96 10.40
CA ALA A 108 -4.34 6.07 10.79
C ALA A 108 -3.21 6.05 9.74
N ILE A 109 -3.54 5.94 8.45
CA ILE A 109 -2.56 5.97 7.36
C ILE A 109 -1.82 7.31 7.33
N ARG A 110 -2.53 8.44 7.38
CA ARG A 110 -1.91 9.78 7.40
C ARG A 110 -1.02 9.98 8.62
N SER A 111 -1.45 9.52 9.80
CA SER A 111 -0.63 9.60 11.03
C SER A 111 0.65 8.77 10.92
N ARG A 112 0.58 7.57 10.33
CA ARG A 112 1.76 6.72 10.09
C ARG A 112 2.74 7.37 9.12
N ILE A 113 2.25 7.98 8.04
CA ILE A 113 3.08 8.70 7.06
C ILE A 113 3.90 9.79 7.76
N VAL A 114 3.27 10.62 8.60
CA VAL A 114 3.98 11.67 9.35
C VAL A 114 4.96 11.07 10.36
N SER A 115 4.56 10.01 11.05
CA SER A 115 5.40 9.35 12.06
C SER A 115 6.66 8.73 11.44
N TYR A 116 6.51 8.02 10.31
CA TYR A 116 7.62 7.38 9.62
C TYR A 116 8.52 8.38 8.89
N TRP A 117 7.94 9.44 8.32
CA TRP A 117 8.75 10.57 7.85
C TRP A 117 9.65 11.10 8.98
N ASN A 118 9.07 11.44 10.13
CA ASN A 118 9.84 12.01 11.23
C ASN A 118 10.90 11.04 11.79
N CYS A 119 10.59 9.75 11.86
CA CYS A 119 11.49 8.74 12.42
C CYS A 119 12.64 8.37 11.47
N TYR A 120 12.35 8.18 10.19
CA TYR A 120 13.29 7.56 9.25
C TYR A 120 13.79 8.49 8.15
N TYR A 121 13.02 9.51 7.76
CA TYR A 121 13.23 10.22 6.49
C TYR A 121 13.30 11.74 6.60
N ARG A 122 13.21 12.32 7.80
CA ARG A 122 13.22 13.78 7.99
C ARG A 122 14.52 14.45 7.56
N PHE A 123 15.62 13.71 7.51
CA PHE A 123 16.92 14.24 7.08
C PHE A 123 17.07 14.17 5.56
N ASP A 124 16.40 13.22 4.90
CA ASP A 124 16.34 13.14 3.44
C ASP A 124 15.31 14.13 2.87
N PHE A 125 14.21 14.33 3.60
CA PHE A 125 13.11 15.24 3.26
C PHE A 125 12.89 16.23 4.41
N ILE A 126 13.65 17.33 4.40
CA ILE A 126 13.64 18.33 5.49
C ILE A 126 12.24 18.84 5.82
N LYS A 127 11.37 18.99 4.81
CA LYS A 127 9.98 19.40 4.99
C LYS A 127 9.07 18.20 4.73
N LEU A 128 8.10 17.98 5.60
CA LEU A 128 7.09 16.92 5.44
C LEU A 128 6.39 16.97 4.08
N LYS A 129 6.12 18.18 3.56
CA LYS A 129 5.49 18.35 2.24
C LYS A 129 6.32 17.84 1.06
N ASP A 130 7.62 17.65 1.25
CA ASP A 130 8.53 17.13 0.24
C ASP A 130 8.62 15.59 0.35
N TYR A 131 8.07 14.96 1.39
CA TYR A 131 8.04 13.51 1.56
C TYR A 131 7.06 12.87 0.56
N PRO A 132 7.48 11.90 -0.28
CA PRO A 132 6.71 11.47 -1.44
C PRO A 132 5.27 11.04 -1.15
N THR A 133 5.04 10.22 -0.12
CA THR A 133 3.67 9.77 0.20
C THR A 133 2.80 10.84 0.81
N PHE A 134 3.39 11.77 1.57
CA PHE A 134 2.64 12.91 2.10
C PHE A 134 2.19 13.82 0.96
N GLN A 135 3.11 14.17 0.05
CA GLN A 135 2.79 14.96 -1.13
C GLN A 135 1.72 14.28 -1.97
N PHE A 136 1.92 13.00 -2.29
CA PHE A 136 1.02 12.21 -3.13
C PHE A 136 -0.43 12.16 -2.63
N LEU A 137 -0.65 12.08 -1.31
CA LEU A 137 -1.99 12.05 -0.70
C LEU A 137 -2.54 13.43 -0.30
N SER A 138 -1.78 14.50 -0.54
CA SER A 138 -2.21 15.88 -0.29
C SER A 138 -2.66 16.59 -1.58
N ASP A 139 -2.23 16.09 -2.74
CA ASP A 139 -2.58 16.56 -4.09
C ASP A 139 -3.84 15.85 -4.63
#